data_AF-A0A3A8AT13-F1
#
_entry.id   AF-A0A3A8AT13-F1
#
_cell.length_a   1.000
_cell.length_b   1.000
_cell.length_c   1.000
_cell.angle_alpha   90.00
_cell.angle_beta   90.00
_cell.angle_gamma   90.00
#
_symmetry.space_group_name_H-M   'P 1'
#
loop_
_entity.id
_entity.type
_entity.pdbx_description
1 polymer ?
#
loop_
_entity_poly.entity_id
_entity_poly.type
_entity_poly.pdbx_seq_one_letter_code
_entity_poly.pdbx_strand_id
1 'polypeptide(L)' 'MKRYSPKILTFSPNKKNDYRDMEDVIASYTLEGWEIVSMTHLQGMQPVYTVLLQYEITEEEYQKSTEKSA' A
#
# COMPACT_ATOMS: atom_id res chain seq x y z
N MET A 1 -12.93 -10.37 15.66
CA MET A 1 -12.49 -10.81 14.32
C MET A 1 -11.67 -9.68 13.74
N LYS A 2 -10.38 -9.90 13.44
CA LYS A 2 -9.51 -8.84 12.91
C LYS A 2 -10.02 -8.38 11.55
N ARG A 3 -10.01 -7.06 11.31
CA ARG A 3 -10.42 -6.45 10.04
C ARG A 3 -9.21 -5.79 9.43
N TYR A 4 -9.06 -5.89 8.11
CA TYR A 4 -7.91 -5.34 7.41
C TYR A 4 -8.36 -4.42 6.28
N SER A 5 -7.69 -3.28 6.15
CA SER A 5 -7.85 -2.35 5.03
C SER A 5 -6.81 -2.67 3.96
N PRO A 6 -7.20 -3.10 2.75
CA PRO A 6 -6.25 -3.36 1.68
C PRO A 6 -5.87 -2.06 0.96
N LYS A 7 -4.60 -1.94 0.55
CA LYS A 7 -4.11 -0.87 -0.33
C LYS A 7 -3.13 -1.41 -1.36
N ILE A 8 -3.29 -0.99 -2.60
CA ILE A 8 -2.41 -1.40 -3.71
C ILE A 8 -1.63 -0.17 -4.17
N LEU A 9 -0.30 -0.30 -4.20
CA LEU A 9 0.62 0.69 -4.76
C LEU A 9 1.22 0.14 -6.03
N THR A 10 1.19 0.91 -7.11
CA THR A 10 1.77 0.53 -8.40
C THR A 10 2.75 1.60 -8.85
N PHE A 11 3.98 1.18 -9.15
CA PHE A 11 5.07 2.05 -9.56
C PHE A 11 5.55 1.63 -10.95
N SER A 12 5.52 2.58 -11.89
CA SER A 12 6.05 2.41 -13.23
C SER A 12 7.32 3.26 -13.35
N PRO A 13 8.53 2.67 -13.50
CA PRO A 13 9.76 3.41 -13.78
C PRO A 13 9.70 4.12 -15.14
N ASN A 14 9.12 5.31 -15.18
CA ASN A 14 9.29 6.24 -16.30
C ASN A 14 10.59 7.02 -16.07
N LYS A 15 11.69 6.52 -16.65
CA LYS A 15 12.98 7.20 -16.87
C LYS A 15 13.27 8.39 -15.92
N LYS A 16 13.36 8.16 -14.60
CA LYS A 16 14.06 8.98 -13.58
C LYS A 16 13.52 8.86 -12.15
N ASN A 17 12.32 8.32 -11.95
CA ASN A 17 11.82 8.05 -10.60
C ASN A 17 12.47 6.75 -10.11
N ASP A 18 13.51 6.97 -9.32
CA ASP A 18 14.49 6.02 -8.86
C ASP A 18 13.83 5.10 -7.83
N TYR A 19 14.33 3.87 -7.69
CA TYR A 19 13.80 2.90 -6.73
C TYR A 19 13.64 3.44 -5.31
N ARG A 20 14.41 4.47 -4.97
CA ARG A 20 14.34 5.23 -3.72
C ARG A 20 12.97 5.90 -3.50
N ASP A 21 12.37 6.50 -4.53
CA ASP A 21 11.06 7.13 -4.38
C ASP A 21 9.98 6.07 -4.06
N MET A 22 10.12 4.88 -4.65
CA MET A 22 9.28 3.74 -4.33
C MET A 22 9.49 3.28 -2.88
N GLU A 23 10.74 3.11 -2.46
CA GLU A 23 11.09 2.72 -1.09
C GLU A 23 10.58 3.73 -0.06
N ASP A 24 10.74 5.04 -0.31
CA ASP A 24 10.26 6.10 0.57
C ASP A 24 8.74 6.08 0.71
N VAL A 25 8.01 5.86 -0.39
CA VAL A 25 6.54 5.73 -0.35
C VAL A 25 6.14 4.49 0.44
N ILE A 26 6.77 3.34 0.19
CA ILE A 26 6.47 2.10 0.93
C ILE A 26 6.79 2.29 2.42
N ALA A 27 7.93 2.90 2.75
CA ALA A 27 8.36 3.17 4.11
C ALA A 27 7.38 4.11 4.84
N SER A 28 6.83 5.11 4.16
CA SER A 28 5.84 6.00 4.77
C SER A 28 4.61 5.22 5.26
N TYR A 29 4.13 4.23 4.50
CA TYR A 29 3.02 3.38 4.92
C TYR A 29 3.40 2.42 6.04
N THR A 30 4.57 1.81 5.99
CA THR A 30 4.98 0.87 7.05
C THR A 30 5.20 1.57 8.38
N LEU A 31 5.68 2.83 8.37
CA LEU A 31 5.76 3.68 9.56
C LEU A 31 4.38 4.05 10.13
N GLU A 32 3.36 4.14 9.29
CA GLU A 32 1.95 4.34 9.68
C GLU A 32 1.26 3.04 10.14
N GLY A 33 1.98 1.92 10.24
CA GLY A 33 1.45 0.64 10.71
C GLY A 33 0.82 -0.22 9.62
N TRP A 34 1.05 0.09 8.34
CA TRP A 34 0.66 -0.81 7.24
C TRP A 34 1.69 -1.93 7.07
N GLU A 35 1.20 -3.14 6.86
CA GLU A 35 2.03 -4.32 6.61
C GLU A 35 2.10 -4.65 5.12
N ILE A 36 3.28 -5.01 4.62
CA ILE A 36 3.45 -5.49 3.24
C ILE A 36 3.06 -6.97 3.20
N VAL A 37 2.03 -7.27 2.41
CA VAL A 37 1.49 -8.64 2.27
C VAL A 37 2.00 -9.34 1.03
N SER A 38 2.20 -8.57 -0.05
CA SER A 38 2.74 -9.10 -1.29
C SER A 38 3.43 -8.01 -2.07
N MET A 39 4.51 -8.38 -2.78
CA MET A 39 5.21 -7.50 -3.70
C MET A 39 5.53 -8.27 -4.97
N THR A 40 5.11 -7.72 -6.11
CA THR A 40 5.29 -8.33 -7.42
C THR A 40 6.02 -7.36 -8.33
N HIS A 41 7.02 -7.88 -9.04
CA HIS A 41 7.72 -7.15 -10.09
C HIS A 41 7.41 -7.81 -11.44
N LEU A 42 6.72 -7.09 -12.31
CA LEU A 42 6.43 -7.53 -13.66
C LEU A 42 7.49 -6.99 -14.62
N GLN A 43 8.29 -7.91 -15.18
CA GLN A 43 9.29 -7.60 -16.18
C GLN A 43 8.67 -7.75 -17.58
N GLY A 44 8.55 -6.66 -18.32
CA GLY A 44 7.95 -6.59 -19.66
C GLY A 44 8.35 -5.31 -20.39
N MET A 45 7.56 -4.87 -21.38
CA MET A 45 7.84 -3.64 -22.14
C MET A 45 7.93 -2.38 -21.25
N GLN A 46 7.22 -2.38 -20.12
CA GLN A 46 7.36 -1.40 -19.04
C GLN A 46 7.50 -2.19 -17.74
N PRO A 47 8.61 -2.04 -16.99
CA PRO A 47 8.69 -2.63 -15.68
C PRO A 47 7.58 -2.04 -14.82
N VAL A 48 6.94 -2.86 -13.99
CA VAL A 48 5.93 -2.38 -13.02
C VAL A 48 6.17 -3.09 -11.69
N TYR A 49 6.26 -2.30 -10.62
CA TYR A 49 6.31 -2.78 -9.25
C TYR A 49 4.96 -2.58 -8.60
N THR A 50 4.38 -3.66 -8.08
CA THR A 50 3.10 -3.62 -7.39
C THR A 50 3.28 -4.13 -5.97
N VAL A 51 2.85 -3.35 -4.99
CA VAL A 51 2.90 -3.68 -3.55
C VAL A 51 1.49 -3.70 -3.00
N LEU A 52 1.12 -4.82 -2.36
CA LEU A 52 -0.10 -4.97 -1.60
C LEU A 52 0.22 -4.73 -0.12
N LEU A 53 -0.44 -3.72 0.45
CA LEU A 53 -0.39 -3.36 1.85
C LEU A 53 -1.70 -3.73 2.56
N GLN A 54 -1.61 -4.07 3.84
CA GLN A 54 -2.76 -4.26 4.72
C GLN A 54 -2.57 -3.48 6.02
N TYR A 55 -3.62 -2.79 6.46
CA TYR A 55 -3.65 -2.14 7.76
C TYR A 55 -4.66 -2.84 8.66
N GLU A 56 -4.26 -3.22 9.88
CA GLU A 56 -5.19 -3.78 10.87
C GLU A 56 -6.09 -2.66 11.39
N ILE A 57 -7.38 -2.70 11.02
CA ILE A 57 -8.36 -1.71 11.44
C ILE A 57 -8.85 -2.06 12.84
N THR A 58 -8.75 -1.11 13.77
CA THR A 58 -9.38 -1.24 15.07
C THR A 58 -10.91 -1.14 14.98
N GLU A 59 -11.62 -1.67 15.97
CA GLU A 59 -13.09 -1.61 15.97
C GLU A 59 -13.61 -0.16 16.00
N GLU A 60 -12.89 0.74 16.67
CA GLU A 60 -13.20 2.17 16.76
C GLU A 60 -13.03 2.91 15.41
N GLU A 61 -11.96 2.61 14.67
CA GLU A 61 -11.73 3.19 13.33
C GLU A 61 -12.76 2.69 12.32
N TYR A 62 -13.15 1.43 12.44
CA TYR A 62 -14.18 0.87 11.58
C TYR A 62 -15.52 1.58 11.79
N GLN A 63 -15.95 1.75 13.05
CA GLN A 63 -17.20 2.44 13.37
C GLN A 63 -17.21 3.88 12.82
N LYS A 64 -16.12 4.64 13.01
CA LYS A 64 -15.99 6.00 12.43
C LYS A 64 -16.01 6.02 10.90
N SER A 65 -15.45 4.99 10.24
CA SER A 65 -15.47 4.90 8.78
C SER A 65 -16.87 4.61 8.22
N THR A 66 -17.66 3.79 8.93
CA THR A 66 -19.04 3.50 8.56
C THR A 66 -19.97 4.68 8.80
N GLU A 67 -19.75 5.46 9.87
CA GLU A 67 -20.55 6.66 10.17
C GLU A 67 -20.31 7.79 9.15
N LYS A 68 -19.09 7.92 8.60
CA LYS A 68 -18.80 8.87 7.51
C LYS A 68 -19.41 8.49 6.17
N SER A 69 -19.85 7.25 6.02
CA SER A 69 -20.45 6.72 4.78
C SER A 69 -21.98 6.59 4.88
N ALA A 70 -22.57 7.08 5.97
CA ALA A 70 -24.01 7.08 6.23
C ALA A 70 -24.63 8.47 6.01
#